data_AF-A0A524P1A2-F1
#
_entry.id   AF-A0A524P1A2-F1
#
_cell.length_a   1.000
_cell.length_b   1.000
_cell.length_c   1.000
_cell.angle_alpha   90.00
_cell.angle_beta   90.00
_cell.angle_gamma   90.00
#
_symmetry.space_group_name_H-M   'P 1'
#
loop_
_entity.id
_entity.type
_entity.pdbx_description
1 polymer ?
#
loop_
_entity_poly.entity_id
_entity_poly.type
_entity_poly.pdbx_seq_one_letter_code
_entity_poly.pdbx_strand_id
1 'polypeptide(L)'
;MNGQMSLDRLASDFERVRSYTEALAAPLSAEDQSAQSMPCASPTKWHRAHSTWFFETFVLSPAGVEGLSPEPYAVLFNSYYNAVGEQYERPSRGLLTRPSHDEITAYRARV
;
A
#
# COMPACT_ATOMS: atom_id res chain seq x y z
N MET A 1 15.85 19.11 -23.39
CA MET A 1 14.40 19.38 -23.20
C MET A 1 14.04 18.92 -21.79
N ASN A 2 14.28 19.76 -20.78
CA ASN A 2 13.88 19.47 -19.40
C ASN A 2 12.42 19.89 -19.25
N GLY A 3 11.50 18.95 -19.43
CA GLY A 3 10.10 19.16 -19.09
C GLY A 3 9.98 19.18 -17.57
N GLN A 4 10.12 20.36 -16.96
CA GLN A 4 9.83 20.55 -15.55
C GLN A 4 8.34 20.22 -15.34
N MET A 5 8.05 19.07 -14.72
CA MET A 5 6.69 18.72 -14.33
C MET A 5 6.29 19.65 -13.17
N SER A 6 5.20 20.40 -13.32
CA SER A 6 4.75 21.28 -12.24
C SER A 6 4.32 20.44 -11.02
N LEU A 7 4.48 21.01 -9.82
CA LEU A 7 4.02 20.35 -8.58
C LEU A 7 2.53 20.02 -8.66
N ASP A 8 1.72 20.91 -9.22
CA ASP A 8 0.27 20.69 -9.43
C ASP A 8 0.00 19.48 -10.33
N ARG A 9 0.79 19.31 -11.39
CA ARG A 9 0.67 18.16 -12.29
C ARG A 9 1.07 16.87 -11.59
N LEU A 10 2.15 16.89 -10.80
CA LEU A 10 2.58 15.72 -10.03
C LEU A 10 1.56 15.31 -8.97
N ALA A 11 1.00 16.28 -8.25
CA ALA A 11 -0.07 16.03 -7.28
C ALA A 11 -1.31 15.45 -7.98
N SER A 12 -1.75 16.04 -9.10
CA SER A 12 -2.90 15.54 -9.86
C SER A 12 -2.66 14.14 -10.42
N ASP A 13 -1.47 13.84 -10.93
CA ASP A 13 -1.13 12.50 -11.41
C ASP A 13 -1.06 11.47 -10.27
N PHE A 14 -0.52 11.85 -9.11
CA PHE A 14 -0.53 11.02 -7.91
C PHE A 14 -1.95 10.69 -7.47
N GLU A 15 -2.82 11.70 -7.32
CA GLU A 15 -4.23 11.51 -6.93
C GLU A 15 -4.98 10.64 -7.93
N ARG A 16 -4.79 10.87 -9.23
CA ARG A 16 -5.43 10.08 -10.30
C ARG A 16 -5.01 8.61 -10.26
N VAL A 17 -3.73 8.32 -10.04
CA VAL A 17 -3.24 6.95 -9.94
C VAL A 17 -3.73 6.28 -8.65
N ARG A 18 -3.72 7.01 -7.53
CA ARG A 18 -4.21 6.52 -6.24
C ARG A 18 -5.71 6.21 -6.27
N SER A 19 -6.51 7.07 -6.88
CA SER A 19 -7.95 6.87 -7.02
C SER A 19 -8.29 5.70 -7.95
N TYR A 20 -7.47 5.44 -8.97
CA TYR A 20 -7.65 4.27 -9.84
C TYR A 20 -7.53 2.94 -9.08
N THR A 21 -6.60 2.82 -8.13
CA THR A 21 -6.54 1.64 -7.25
C THR A 21 -7.83 1.46 -6.45
N GLU A 22 -8.43 2.54 -5.94
CA GLU A 22 -9.69 2.47 -5.20
C GLU A 22 -10.86 2.12 -6.11
N ALA A 23 -10.90 2.65 -7.33
CA ALA A 23 -11.93 2.30 -8.32
C ALA A 23 -11.91 0.80 -8.67
N LEU A 24 -10.72 0.19 -8.78
CA LEU A 24 -10.57 -1.25 -9.00
C LEU A 24 -11.01 -2.09 -7.79
N ALA A 25 -10.85 -1.59 -6.57
CA ALA A 25 -11.22 -2.28 -5.35
C ALA A 25 -12.69 -2.06 -4.93
N ALA A 26 -13.32 -0.98 -5.41
CA ALA A 26 -14.67 -0.56 -5.07
C ALA A 26 -15.77 -1.66 -5.17
N PRO A 27 -15.77 -2.57 -6.17
CA PRO A 27 -16.80 -3.61 -6.25
C PRO A 27 -16.60 -4.76 -5.25
N LEU A 28 -15.51 -4.81 -4.49
CA LEU A 28 -15.15 -5.93 -3.63
C LEU A 28 -15.52 -5.67 -2.17
N SER A 29 -16.18 -6.64 -1.53
CA SER A 29 -16.40 -6.62 -0.08
C SER A 29 -15.09 -6.72 0.71
N ALA A 30 -15.14 -6.48 2.02
CA ALA A 30 -13.97 -6.62 2.89
C ALA A 30 -13.42 -8.06 2.88
N GLU A 31 -14.33 -9.04 2.79
CA GLU A 31 -14.06 -10.47 2.69
C GLU A 31 -13.37 -10.80 1.36
N ASP A 32 -13.91 -10.31 0.25
CA ASP A 32 -13.33 -10.51 -1.09
C ASP A 32 -11.90 -9.99 -1.17
N GLN A 33 -11.63 -8.84 -0.54
CA GLN A 33 -10.32 -8.22 -0.54
C GLN A 33 -9.28 -8.96 0.33
N SER A 34 -9.70 -9.96 1.11
CA SER A 34 -8.83 -10.76 1.99
C SER A 34 -8.39 -12.09 1.37
N ALA A 35 -9.04 -12.53 0.30
CA ALA A 35 -8.77 -13.83 -0.31
C ALA A 35 -7.39 -13.89 -1.00
N GLN A 36 -6.71 -15.04 -0.88
CA GLN A 36 -5.52 -15.39 -1.66
C GLN A 36 -5.76 -16.72 -2.36
N SER A 37 -6.05 -16.68 -3.67
CA SER A 37 -6.44 -17.86 -4.45
C SER A 37 -5.30 -18.86 -4.71
N MET A 38 -4.05 -18.38 -4.73
CA MET A 38 -2.85 -19.18 -4.95
C MET A 38 -1.62 -18.50 -4.34
N PRO A 39 -0.52 -19.23 -4.04
CA PRO A 39 0.65 -18.66 -3.37
C PRO A 39 1.31 -17.46 -4.08
N CYS A 40 1.20 -17.38 -5.40
CA CYS A 40 1.72 -16.25 -6.16
C CYS A 40 0.75 -15.06 -6.27
N ALA A 41 -0.53 -15.21 -5.88
CA ALA A 41 -1.44 -14.09 -5.75
C ALA A 41 -1.21 -13.35 -4.42
N SER A 42 -1.76 -12.15 -4.28
CA SER A 42 -1.86 -11.46 -3.00
C SER A 42 -3.27 -10.86 -2.86
N PRO A 43 -3.80 -10.76 -1.63
CA PRO A 43 -5.13 -10.17 -1.42
C PRO A 43 -5.20 -8.73 -1.92
N THR A 44 -6.37 -8.29 -2.41
CA THR A 44 -6.57 -6.91 -2.86
C THR A 44 -6.24 -5.91 -1.77
N LYS A 45 -6.62 -6.19 -0.51
CA LYS A 45 -6.29 -5.31 0.62
C LYS A 45 -4.79 -5.21 0.85
N TRP A 46 -4.05 -6.29 0.61
CA TRP A 46 -2.59 -6.28 0.67
C TRP A 46 -1.99 -5.38 -0.42
N HIS A 47 -2.50 -5.42 -1.66
CA HIS A 47 -2.05 -4.51 -2.73
C HIS A 47 -2.35 -3.03 -2.42
N ARG A 48 -3.53 -2.74 -1.88
CA ARG A 48 -3.93 -1.40 -1.43
C ARG A 48 -2.97 -0.86 -0.36
N ALA A 49 -2.61 -1.67 0.63
CA ALA A 49 -1.68 -1.27 1.67
C ALA A 49 -0.22 -1.22 1.18
N HIS A 50 0.23 -2.21 0.41
CA HIS A 50 1.60 -2.29 -0.13
C HIS A 50 1.98 -1.08 -0.98
N SER A 51 1.09 -0.65 -1.88
CA SER A 51 1.33 0.56 -2.68
C SER A 51 1.46 1.83 -1.83
N THR A 52 0.87 1.85 -0.64
CA THR A 52 0.93 2.97 0.31
C THR A 52 2.21 2.92 1.12
N TRP A 53 2.56 1.73 1.62
CA TRP A 53 3.83 1.44 2.28
C TRP A 53 5.03 1.84 1.43
N PHE A 54 4.96 1.69 0.11
CA PHE A 54 6.01 2.14 -0.78
C PHE A 54 6.27 3.65 -0.66
N PHE A 55 5.24 4.49 -0.69
CA PHE A 55 5.40 5.94 -0.54
C PHE A 55 5.86 6.32 0.86
N GLU A 56 5.30 5.69 1.89
CA GLU A 56 5.75 5.91 3.26
C GLU A 56 7.25 5.60 3.43
N THR A 57 7.68 4.44 2.92
CA THR A 57 9.06 3.94 3.11
C THR A 57 10.08 4.69 2.26
N PHE A 58 9.77 4.95 0.98
CA PHE A 58 10.77 5.43 0.03
C PHE A 58 10.66 6.92 -0.32
N VAL A 59 9.58 7.58 0.10
CA VAL A 59 9.38 9.02 -0.16
C VAL A 59 9.26 9.80 1.14
N LEU A 60 8.34 9.41 2.02
CA LEU A 60 8.02 10.18 3.23
C LEU A 60 9.06 10.01 4.34
N SER A 61 9.47 8.76 4.65
CA SER A 61 10.49 8.51 5.66
C SER A 61 11.85 9.17 5.33
N PRO A 62 12.39 9.09 4.09
CA PRO A 62 13.59 9.83 3.71
C PRO A 62 13.44 11.36 3.76
N ALA A 63 12.20 11.86 3.69
CA ALA A 63 11.88 13.28 3.87
C ALA A 63 11.66 13.67 5.35
N GLY A 64 11.84 12.74 6.29
CA GLY A 64 11.70 12.98 7.73
C GLY A 64 10.25 12.95 8.24
N VAL A 65 9.31 12.40 7.46
CA VAL A 65 7.92 12.20 7.87
C VAL A 65 7.75 10.77 8.40
N GLU A 66 7.42 10.63 9.68
CA GLU A 66 7.35 9.34 10.38
C GLU A 66 6.00 9.16 11.10
N GLY A 67 5.69 7.92 11.53
CA GLY A 67 4.54 7.61 12.38
C GLY A 67 3.17 7.60 11.67
N LEU A 68 3.13 7.40 10.35
CA LEU A 68 1.88 7.39 9.57
C LEU A 68 1.15 6.03 9.61
N SER A 69 1.89 4.96 9.93
CA SER A 69 1.38 3.60 10.09
C SER A 69 1.77 2.96 11.42
N PRO A 70 0.99 1.98 11.91
CA PRO A 70 1.42 1.15 13.02
C PRO A 70 2.67 0.35 12.67
N GLU A 71 3.59 0.19 13.63
CA GLU A 71 4.83 -0.61 13.54
C GLU A 71 4.76 -1.88 12.67
N PRO A 72 3.78 -2.79 12.82
CA PRO A 72 3.78 -4.03 12.03
C PRO A 72 3.64 -3.81 10.51
N TYR A 73 3.18 -2.64 10.04
CA TYR A 73 2.93 -2.40 8.62
C TYR A 73 4.21 -2.47 7.79
N ALA A 74 5.34 -2.04 8.37
CA ALA A 74 6.64 -2.11 7.71
C ALA A 74 7.02 -3.55 7.31
N VAL A 75 6.68 -4.54 8.14
CA VAL A 75 6.92 -5.97 7.87
C VAL A 75 5.81 -6.57 7.01
N LEU A 76 4.54 -6.25 7.32
CA LEU A 76 3.38 -6.85 6.64
C LEU A 76 3.31 -6.49 5.16
N PHE A 77 3.75 -5.29 4.80
CA PHE A 77 3.59 -4.74 3.45
C PHE A 77 4.90 -4.60 2.67
N ASN A 78 6.04 -5.00 3.25
CA ASN A 78 7.26 -5.21 2.49
C ASN A 78 7.09 -6.40 1.52
N SER A 79 7.39 -6.17 0.24
CA SER A 79 7.21 -7.20 -0.80
C SER A 79 8.38 -8.16 -0.91
N TYR A 80 9.61 -7.63 -0.92
CA TYR A 80 10.87 -8.31 -1.20
C TYR A 80 12.10 -7.40 -0.97
N TYR A 81 11.95 -6.27 -0.31
CA TYR A 81 13.05 -5.32 -0.09
C TYR A 81 13.87 -5.76 1.12
N ASN A 82 14.77 -6.72 0.91
CA ASN A 82 15.63 -7.28 1.97
C ASN A 82 16.50 -6.22 2.66
N ALA A 83 16.85 -5.14 1.95
CA ALA A 83 17.62 -4.02 2.51
C ALA A 83 16.78 -3.11 3.43
N VAL A 84 15.45 -3.16 3.33
CA VAL A 84 14.54 -2.39 4.20
C VAL A 84 14.31 -3.12 5.52
N GLY A 85 14.12 -4.44 5.48
CA GLY A 85 13.97 -5.24 6.69
C GLY A 85 13.23 -6.55 6.45
N GLU A 86 12.69 -7.10 7.53
CA GLU A 86 11.86 -8.31 7.51
C GLU A 86 10.62 -8.13 6.63
N GLN A 87 10.04 -9.27 6.24
CA GLN A 87 8.82 -9.30 5.44
C GLN A 87 7.93 -10.46 5.86
N TYR A 88 6.63 -10.23 5.81
CA TYR A 88 5.66 -11.30 6.00
C TYR A 88 5.64 -12.25 4.80
N GLU A 89 5.56 -13.55 5.07
CA GLU A 89 5.68 -14.57 4.04
C GLU A 89 4.56 -14.44 2.98
N ARG A 90 4.96 -14.38 1.71
CA ARG A 90 4.03 -14.18 0.59
C ARG A 90 2.91 -15.23 0.53
N PRO A 91 3.15 -16.54 0.71
CA PRO A 91 2.10 -17.55 0.63
C PRO A 91 1.02 -17.42 1.70
N SER A 92 1.30 -16.72 2.81
CA SER A 92 0.38 -16.60 3.95
C SER A 92 -0.32 -15.25 4.02
N ARG A 93 -0.16 -14.35 3.04
CA ARG A 93 -0.79 -13.02 3.07
C ARG A 93 -2.32 -13.07 3.22
N GLY A 94 -2.97 -14.11 2.72
CA GLY A 94 -4.41 -14.37 2.88
C GLY A 94 -4.84 -14.74 4.31
N LEU A 95 -3.89 -15.07 5.19
CA LEU A 95 -4.15 -15.34 6.62
C LEU A 95 -4.20 -14.05 7.45
N LEU A 96 -3.81 -12.91 6.87
CA LEU A 96 -3.84 -11.61 7.56
C LEU A 96 -5.28 -11.11 7.67
N THR A 97 -5.95 -11.42 8.78
CA THR A 97 -7.28 -10.85 9.09
C THR A 97 -7.20 -9.37 9.50
N ARG A 98 -6.05 -8.95 10.04
CA ARG A 98 -5.69 -7.57 10.30
C ARG A 98 -4.46 -7.16 9.48
N PRO A 99 -4.36 -5.89 9.05
CA PRO A 99 -5.34 -4.81 9.22
C PRO A 99 -6.65 -5.03 8.45
N SER A 100 -7.72 -4.42 8.94
CA SER A 100 -9.04 -4.42 8.32
C SER A 100 -9.06 -3.58 7.05
N HIS A 101 -10.12 -3.74 6.26
CA HIS A 101 -10.41 -2.90 5.10
C HIS A 101 -10.35 -1.40 5.45
N ASP A 102 -10.98 -1.01 6.56
CA ASP A 102 -11.11 0.39 6.96
C ASP A 102 -9.80 0.93 7.51
N GLU A 103 -9.02 0.11 8.22
CA GLU A 103 -7.67 0.47 8.67
C GLU A 103 -6.74 0.73 7.47
N ILE A 104 -6.86 -0.07 6.41
CA ILE A 104 -6.11 0.13 5.16
C ILE A 104 -6.59 1.39 4.42
N THR A 105 -7.89 1.64 4.42
CA THR A 105 -8.46 2.87 3.82
C THR A 105 -7.98 4.11 4.57
N ALA A 106 -8.00 4.10 5.90
CA ALA A 106 -7.48 5.18 6.72
C ALA A 106 -5.97 5.39 6.53
N TYR A 107 -5.20 4.29 6.47
CA TYR A 107 -3.78 4.34 6.16
C TYR A 107 -3.52 5.00 4.80
N ARG A 108 -4.31 4.63 3.79
CA ARG A 108 -4.24 5.23 2.44
C ARG A 108 -4.58 6.70 2.38
N ALA A 109 -5.44 7.20 3.27
CA ALA A 109 -5.77 8.61 3.34
C ALA A 109 -4.70 9.42 4.09
N ARG A 110 -3.94 8.79 4.99
CA ARG A 110 -2.86 9.45 5.74
C ARG A 110 -1.58 9.64 4.91
N VAL A 111 -1.34 8.79 3.91
CA VAL A 111 -0.16 8.77 3.03
C VAL A 111 -0.55 9.19 1.61
#